data_AF-A0A359JJ51-F1
#
_entry.id   AF-A0A359JJ51-F1
#
_cell.length_a   1.000
_cell.length_b   1.000
_cell.length_c   1.000
_cell.angle_alpha   90.00
_cell.angle_beta   90.00
_cell.angle_gamma   90.00
#
_symmetry.space_group_name_H-M   'P 1'
#
loop_
_entity.id
_entity.type
_entity.pdbx_description
1 polymer ?
#
loop_
_entity_poly.entity_id
_entity_poly.type
_entity_poly.pdbx_seq_one_letter_code
_entity_poly.pdbx_strand_id
1 'polypeptide(L)' 'RHFRDRAKVAFGIGTYIANDTCVPALNIVMKTTLCNGQDVAKISDVDGKGMCKNPDYVHYLQRCIDWRMEHE' A
#
# COMPACT_ATOMS: atom_id res chain seq x y z
N ARG A 1 21.54 -3.30 13.12
CA ARG A 1 22.21 -4.52 12.59
C ARG A 1 21.24 -5.63 12.13
N HIS A 2 19.92 -5.41 12.12
CA HIS A 2 18.91 -6.46 11.92
C HIS A 2 19.04 -7.29 10.62
N PHE A 3 19.34 -6.66 9.49
CA PHE A 3 19.44 -7.34 8.18
C PHE A 3 20.87 -7.64 7.72
N ARG A 4 21.88 -7.35 8.56
CA ARG A 4 23.28 -7.54 8.18
C ARG A 4 23.53 -9.01 7.80
N ASP A 5 24.20 -9.22 6.67
CA ASP A 5 24.58 -10.54 6.12
C ASP A 5 23.39 -11.46 5.74
N ARG A 6 22.15 -11.00 5.89
CA ARG A 6 20.92 -11.74 5.52
C ARG A 6 20.31 -11.27 4.21
N ALA A 7 20.43 -9.98 3.92
CA ALA A 7 19.89 -9.38 2.71
C ALA A 7 20.67 -8.11 2.32
N LYS A 8 20.70 -7.81 1.02
CA LYS A 8 21.07 -6.49 0.52
C LYS A 8 19.87 -5.57 0.72
N VAL A 9 20.09 -4.43 1.38
CA VAL A 9 19.02 -3.49 1.71
C VAL A 9 19.33 -2.10 1.19
N ALA A 10 18.28 -1.37 0.83
CA ALA A 10 18.31 0.05 0.50
C ALA A 10 17.23 0.77 1.31
N PHE A 11 17.46 2.04 1.63
CA PHE A 11 16.53 2.86 2.41
C PHE A 11 16.08 4.05 1.57
N GLY A 12 14.80 4.06 1.20
CA GLY A 12 14.17 5.22 0.57
C GLY A 12 13.58 6.14 1.64
N ILE A 13 14.14 7.33 1.79
CA ILE A 13 13.65 8.35 2.73
C ILE A 13 13.09 9.51 1.90
N GLY A 14 11.77 9.72 1.98
CA GLY A 14 11.04 10.70 1.17
C GLY A 14 10.92 12.07 1.85
N THR A 15 9.72 12.37 2.36
CA THR A 15 9.36 13.68 2.94
C THR A 15 10.36 14.20 3.97
N TYR A 16 10.94 13.31 4.78
CA TYR A 16 11.93 13.68 5.79
C TYR A 16 13.22 14.29 5.21
N ILE A 17 13.57 14.00 3.96
CA ILE A 17 14.73 14.65 3.29
C ILE A 17 14.24 15.77 2.39
N ALA A 18 13.19 15.51 1.59
CA ALA A 18 12.77 16.43 0.54
C ALA A 18 11.95 17.64 1.03
N ASN A 19 11.40 17.57 2.24
CA ASN A 19 10.60 18.63 2.84
C ASN A 19 10.88 18.75 4.36
N ASP A 20 12.16 18.78 4.72
CA ASP A 20 12.63 19.01 6.10
C ASP A 20 12.67 20.52 6.39
N THR A 21 11.51 21.10 6.66
CA THR A 21 11.39 22.53 6.94
C THR A 21 10.61 22.76 8.23
N CYS A 22 10.53 24.02 8.67
CA CYS A 22 9.68 24.41 9.80
C CYS A 22 8.17 24.33 9.50
N VAL A 23 7.77 23.93 8.29
CA VAL A 23 6.37 23.83 7.88
C VAL A 23 5.96 22.36 7.79
N PRO A 24 4.81 21.96 8.37
CA PRO A 24 4.31 20.60 8.25
C PRO A 24 4.09 20.19 6.79
N ALA A 25 4.61 19.02 6.41
CA ALA A 25 4.39 18.49 5.09
C ALA A 25 2.94 18.03 4.89
N LEU A 26 2.42 18.24 3.68
CA LEU A 26 1.09 17.77 3.30
C LEU A 26 1.04 16.23 3.22
N ASN A 27 0.04 15.64 3.86
CA ASN A 27 -0.25 14.22 3.73
C ASN A 27 -1.27 13.99 2.60
N ILE A 28 -0.78 13.96 1.36
CA ILE A 28 -1.60 13.87 0.15
C ILE A 28 -1.17 12.72 -0.75
N VAL A 29 -2.15 12.15 -1.47
CA VAL A 29 -1.93 11.04 -2.38
C VAL A 29 -2.78 11.18 -3.64
N MET A 30 -2.26 10.68 -4.76
CA MET A 30 -3.03 10.40 -5.97
C MET A 30 -2.93 8.90 -6.26
N LYS A 31 -4.07 8.28 -6.56
CA LYS A 31 -4.18 6.83 -6.79
C LYS A 31 -5.15 6.56 -7.93
N THR A 32 -4.87 5.51 -8.69
CA THR A 32 -5.81 4.98 -9.69
C THR A 32 -7.03 4.41 -8.98
N THR A 33 -8.22 4.74 -9.46
CA THR A 33 -9.49 4.22 -8.91
C THR A 33 -10.22 3.31 -9.89
N LEU A 34 -9.96 3.43 -11.19
CA LEU A 34 -10.58 2.66 -12.26
C LEU A 34 -9.55 2.33 -13.35
N CYS A 35 -9.70 1.18 -13.99
CA CYS A 35 -8.97 0.80 -15.19
C CYS A 35 -9.89 -0.01 -16.11
N ASN A 36 -9.98 0.33 -17.39
CA ASN A 36 -10.85 -0.34 -18.36
C ASN A 36 -12.33 -0.48 -17.91
N GLY A 37 -12.85 0.54 -17.22
CA GLY A 37 -14.22 0.54 -16.70
C GLY A 37 -14.45 -0.35 -15.46
N GLN A 38 -13.39 -0.92 -14.87
CA GLN A 38 -13.47 -1.76 -13.68
C GLN A 38 -12.79 -1.08 -12.48
N ASP A 39 -13.28 -1.37 -11.28
CA ASP A 39 -12.65 -0.96 -10.02
C ASP A 39 -11.27 -1.59 -9.87
N VAL A 40 -10.34 -0.81 -9.31
CA VAL A 40 -9.05 -1.30 -8.86
C VAL A 40 -8.89 -1.04 -7.37
N ALA A 41 -8.11 -1.88 -6.69
CA ALA A 41 -7.89 -1.77 -5.26
C ALA A 41 -6.41 -1.87 -4.92
N LYS A 42 -6.00 -1.14 -3.89
CA LYS A 42 -4.79 -1.43 -3.12
C LYS A 42 -5.20 -2.03 -1.79
N ILE A 43 -4.79 -3.26 -1.53
CA ILE A 43 -4.87 -3.89 -0.20
C ILE A 43 -3.56 -3.63 0.55
N SER A 44 -3.62 -3.47 1.86
CA SER A 44 -2.47 -3.15 2.70
C SER A 44 -2.53 -4.00 3.96
N ASP A 45 -1.38 -4.43 4.46
CA ASP A 45 -1.25 -5.16 5.73
C ASP A 45 -1.56 -4.31 6.98
N VAL A 46 -2.04 -3.08 6.78
CA VAL A 46 -2.34 -2.11 7.83
C VAL A 46 -3.76 -1.62 7.58
N ASP A 47 -4.61 -1.84 8.58
CA ASP A 47 -5.99 -1.37 8.57
C ASP A 47 -6.07 0.13 8.32
N GLY A 48 -6.99 0.54 7.44
CA GLY A 48 -7.16 1.94 7.03
C GLY A 48 -6.16 2.45 6.00
N LYS A 49 -5.17 1.67 5.55
CA LYS A 49 -4.28 2.02 4.41
C LYS A 49 -4.68 1.36 3.08
N GLY A 50 -5.80 0.65 3.07
CA GLY A 50 -6.45 0.17 1.86
C GLY A 50 -7.04 1.32 1.05
N MET A 51 -7.10 1.17 -0.27
CA MET A 51 -7.70 2.14 -1.18
C MET A 51 -8.56 1.43 -2.20
N CYS A 52 -9.88 1.59 -2.11
CA CYS A 52 -10.86 1.29 -3.14
C CYS A 52 -12.18 1.96 -2.75
N LYS A 53 -12.98 2.40 -3.73
CA LYS A 53 -14.30 2.98 -3.46
C LYS A 53 -15.41 1.93 -3.39
N ASN A 54 -15.14 0.72 -3.90
CA ASN A 54 -16.09 -0.37 -3.97
C ASN A 54 -15.79 -1.41 -2.87
N PRO A 55 -16.56 -1.46 -1.77
CA PRO A 55 -16.31 -2.39 -0.68
C PRO A 55 -16.52 -3.85 -1.09
N ASP A 56 -17.44 -4.14 -2.02
CA ASP A 56 -17.71 -5.50 -2.50
C ASP A 56 -16.50 -6.04 -3.27
N TYR A 57 -15.84 -5.18 -4.05
CA TYR A 57 -14.62 -5.55 -4.77
C TYR A 57 -13.45 -5.81 -3.82
N VAL A 58 -13.31 -5.01 -2.75
CA VAL A 58 -12.31 -5.27 -1.70
C VAL A 58 -12.56 -6.62 -1.03
N HIS A 59 -13.81 -6.91 -0.65
CA HIS A 59 -14.18 -8.17 -0.03
C HIS A 59 -13.95 -9.37 -0.96
N TYR A 60 -14.24 -9.22 -2.26
CA TYR A 60 -13.92 -10.24 -3.26
C TYR A 60 -12.42 -10.53 -3.32
N LEU A 61 -11.58 -9.50 -3.46
CA LEU A 61 -10.13 -9.66 -3.55
C LEU A 61 -9.54 -10.29 -2.28
N GLN A 62 -10.00 -9.87 -1.10
CA GLN A 62 -9.54 -10.43 0.18
C GLN A 62 -9.83 -11.92 0.26
N ARG A 63 -11.08 -12.35 -0.02
CA ARG A 63 -11.43 -13.79 -0.04
C ARG A 63 -10.60 -14.59 -1.03
N CYS A 64 -10.32 -14.03 -2.21
CA CYS A 64 -9.48 -14.71 -3.21
C CYS A 64 -8.03 -14.87 -2.75
N ILE A 65 -7.47 -13.86 -2.09
CA ILE A 65 -6.12 -13.91 -1.53
C ILE A 65 -6.07 -14.90 -0.37
N ASP A 66 -7.00 -14.82 0.58
CA ASP A 66 -7.06 -15.70 1.75
C ASP A 66 -7.16 -17.17 1.31
N TRP A 67 -8.08 -17.47 0.39
CA TRP A 67 -8.21 -18.80 -0.15
C TRP A 67 -6.90 -19.31 -0.78
N ARG A 68 -6.20 -18.47 -1.54
CA ARG A 68 -4.92 -18.83 -2.17
C ARG A 68 -3.82 -19.08 -1.14
N MET A 69 -3.76 -18.30 -0.07
CA MET A 69 -2.75 -18.47 0.99
C MET A 69 -2.99 -19.72 1.85
N GLU A 70 -4.24 -20.20 1.93
CA GLU A 70 -4.61 -21.38 2.71
C GLU A 70 -4.55 -22.69 1.91
N HIS A 71 -4.69 -22.63 0.58
CA HIS A 71 -4.86 -23.82 -0.27
C HIS A 71 -3.74 -24.02 -1.32
N GLU A 72 -2.79 -23.10 -1.43
CA GLU A 72 -1.53 -23.24 -2.20
C GLU A 72 -0.32 -22.97 -1.30
#